data_AF-A0A1F5SNA1-F1
#
_entry.id   AF-A0A1F5SNA1-F1
#
_cell.length_a   1.000
_cell.length_b   1.000
_cell.length_c   1.000
_cell.angle_alpha   90.00
_cell.angle_beta   90.00
_cell.angle_gamma   90.00
#
_symmetry.space_group_name_H-M   'P 1'
#
loop_
_entity.id
_entity.type
_entity.pdbx_description
1 polymer ?
#
loop_
_entity_poly.entity_id
_entity_poly.type
_entity_poly.pdbx_seq_one_letter_code
_entity_poly.pdbx_strand_id
1 'polypeptide(L)'
;MIIVKNNFKNMLSNMLSDRPNLNHTSTIIDTARHDKPESRYILAIAGSLIAYAGRDPLFYAELKRLTGDMDHGSAEPIRFNDPSPLFIPPDTDTAVERAGWLAARLEENIWADGDGIKAGLRAGVRDLESPDPRQLIVGIAGVAIPGVTLGLIKRRRRLSVILDPDLARAAPAWIIAEKTARASLGILSLSLALVRHDIKKIEPELADWFYGEKEIALYRTDNFGFVKNELEKTGIMFSESGYRGRTALLGLGPAINIEEAPRGWKLKRLNG
;
A
#
# COMPACT_ATOMS: atom_id res chain seq x y z
N MET A 1 -16.41 57.15 -13.97
CA MET A 1 -15.38 56.13 -13.65
C MET A 1 -15.83 55.43 -12.37
N ILE A 2 -16.54 54.31 -12.51
CA ILE A 2 -17.29 53.68 -11.41
C ILE A 2 -16.43 52.57 -10.78
N ILE A 3 -16.12 52.73 -9.50
CA ILE A 3 -15.35 51.79 -8.68
C ILE A 3 -16.32 50.79 -8.07
N VAL A 4 -16.29 49.54 -8.55
CA VAL A 4 -16.97 48.39 -7.95
C VAL A 4 -15.92 47.59 -7.17
N LYS A 5 -15.73 47.91 -5.89
CA LYS A 5 -15.06 47.05 -4.90
C LYS A 5 -15.56 47.42 -3.50
N ASN A 6 -16.70 46.88 -3.07
CA ASN A 6 -16.98 46.77 -1.63
C ASN A 6 -18.07 45.77 -1.18
N ASN A 7 -18.75 45.04 -2.07
CA ASN A 7 -19.82 44.13 -1.64
C ASN A 7 -19.43 42.65 -1.45
N PHE A 8 -18.15 42.28 -1.57
CA PHE A 8 -17.75 40.87 -1.40
C PHE A 8 -17.29 40.51 0.03
N LYS A 9 -16.98 41.51 0.87
CA LYS A 9 -16.43 41.29 2.21
C LYS A 9 -17.50 40.97 3.26
N ASN A 10 -18.70 41.54 3.12
CA ASN A 10 -19.78 41.39 4.10
C ASN A 10 -20.60 40.11 3.91
N MET A 11 -20.54 39.47 2.73
CA MET A 11 -21.25 38.20 2.50
C MET A 11 -20.49 36.99 3.06
N LEU A 12 -19.16 37.06 3.14
CA LEU A 12 -18.30 36.01 3.68
C LEU A 12 -18.29 35.95 5.22
N SER A 13 -18.58 37.06 5.90
CA SER A 13 -18.60 37.11 7.37
C SER A 13 -19.79 36.38 7.99
N ASN A 14 -20.91 36.25 7.25
CA ASN A 14 -22.16 35.68 7.79
C ASN A 14 -22.36 34.19 7.45
N MET A 15 -21.43 33.56 6.71
CA MET A 15 -21.47 32.10 6.45
C MET A 15 -20.53 31.29 7.35
N LEU A 16 -19.82 31.93 8.28
CA LEU A 16 -18.85 31.28 9.18
C LEU A 16 -19.34 31.11 10.63
N SER A 17 -20.60 31.45 10.96
CA SER A 17 -21.04 31.46 12.37
C SER A 17 -21.83 30.25 12.85
N ASP A 18 -22.12 29.23 12.04
CA ASP A 18 -22.88 28.06 12.50
C ASP A 18 -22.36 26.75 11.91
N ARG A 19 -21.41 26.09 12.60
CA ARG A 19 -21.27 24.63 12.61
C ARG A 19 -20.72 24.09 13.94
N PRO A 20 -21.13 22.87 14.32
CA PRO A 20 -20.92 22.32 15.66
C PRO A 20 -19.47 21.89 15.88
N ASN A 21 -19.08 21.94 17.15
CA ASN A 21 -17.80 21.51 17.69
C ASN A 21 -17.59 20.00 17.46
N LEU A 22 -16.66 19.63 16.57
CA LEU A 22 -16.11 18.28 16.44
C LEU A 22 -14.59 18.40 16.39
N ASN A 23 -13.96 18.24 17.55
CA ASN A 23 -12.52 18.05 17.69
C ASN A 23 -12.11 16.70 17.09
N HIS A 24 -11.83 16.67 15.79
CA HIS A 24 -10.97 15.66 15.18
C HIS A 24 -9.94 16.37 14.31
N THR A 25 -8.77 16.57 14.87
CA THR A 25 -7.60 17.17 14.22
C THR A 25 -7.16 16.27 13.07
N SER A 26 -7.69 16.54 11.87
CA SER A 26 -7.21 15.98 10.62
C SER A 26 -5.83 16.58 10.35
N THR A 27 -4.77 15.85 10.65
CA THR A 27 -3.40 16.33 10.41
C THR A 27 -2.92 15.82 9.06
N ILE A 28 -2.64 16.77 8.18
CA ILE A 28 -2.15 16.61 6.82
C ILE A 28 -0.76 15.95 6.86
N ILE A 29 -0.54 14.93 6.02
CA ILE A 29 0.80 14.39 5.73
C ILE A 29 1.64 15.54 5.19
N ASP A 30 2.78 15.84 5.81
CA ASP A 30 3.80 16.62 5.12
C ASP A 30 4.54 15.70 4.13
N THR A 31 3.85 15.33 3.04
CA THR A 31 4.43 14.56 1.92
C THR A 31 5.60 15.29 1.24
N ALA A 32 5.85 16.56 1.61
CA ALA A 32 6.93 17.38 1.07
C ALA A 32 8.29 17.10 1.74
N ARG A 33 8.37 16.31 2.82
CA ARG A 33 9.66 15.90 3.42
C ARG A 33 10.25 14.59 2.86
N HIS A 34 9.45 13.76 2.19
CA HIS A 34 9.88 12.48 1.62
C HIS A 34 9.54 12.43 0.12
N ASP A 35 10.38 13.11 -0.68
CA ASP A 35 10.14 13.38 -2.11
C ASP A 35 10.35 12.17 -3.04
N LYS A 36 10.91 11.06 -2.54
CA LYS A 36 11.16 9.86 -3.35
C LYS A 36 9.93 8.93 -3.36
N PRO A 37 9.45 8.49 -4.54
CA PRO A 37 8.35 7.53 -4.66
C PRO A 37 8.56 6.23 -3.86
N GLU A 38 9.81 5.75 -3.81
CA GLU A 38 10.22 4.58 -3.03
C GLU A 38 9.96 4.76 -1.53
N SER A 39 10.36 5.90 -0.95
CA SER A 39 10.10 6.21 0.47
C SER A 39 8.60 6.22 0.76
N ARG A 40 7.78 6.79 -0.12
CA ARG A 40 6.31 6.83 0.07
C ARG A 40 5.69 5.45 0.09
N TYR A 41 6.15 4.55 -0.78
CA TYR A 41 5.67 3.17 -0.83
C TYR A 41 6.03 2.40 0.45
N ILE A 42 7.28 2.50 0.91
CA ILE A 42 7.72 1.82 2.14
C ILE A 42 7.02 2.39 3.39
N LEU A 43 6.80 3.71 3.44
CA LEU A 43 6.01 4.35 4.49
C LEU A 43 4.56 3.85 4.50
N ALA A 44 3.94 3.69 3.34
CA ALA A 44 2.59 3.16 3.23
C ALA A 44 2.50 1.70 3.72
N ILE A 45 3.50 0.87 3.39
CA ILE A 45 3.61 -0.49 3.93
C ILE A 45 3.75 -0.44 5.46
N ALA A 46 4.69 0.34 6.00
CA ALA A 46 4.92 0.44 7.43
C ALA A 46 3.66 0.88 8.20
N GLY A 47 2.97 1.91 7.71
CA GLY A 47 1.70 2.37 8.27
C GLY A 47 0.61 1.30 8.21
N SER A 48 0.51 0.56 7.10
CA SER A 48 -0.47 -0.53 6.95
C SER A 48 -0.31 -1.65 7.96
N LEU A 49 0.94 -1.97 8.33
CA LEU A 49 1.24 -2.98 9.34
C LEU A 49 0.81 -2.50 10.73
N ILE A 50 1.07 -1.24 11.08
CA ILE A 50 0.56 -0.68 12.35
C ILE A 50 -0.96 -0.69 12.40
N ALA A 51 -1.63 -0.30 11.31
CA ALA A 51 -3.09 -0.34 11.25
C ALA A 51 -3.65 -1.76 11.39
N TYR A 52 -2.97 -2.77 10.82
CA TYR A 52 -3.35 -4.18 10.98
C TYR A 52 -3.12 -4.65 12.43
N ALA A 53 -2.00 -4.25 13.06
CA ALA A 53 -1.70 -4.56 14.45
C ALA A 53 -2.73 -4.00 15.45
N GLY A 54 -3.37 -2.86 15.13
CA GLY A 54 -4.49 -2.35 15.91
C GLY A 54 -5.75 -3.22 15.88
N ARG A 55 -5.82 -4.21 14.97
CA ARG A 55 -6.98 -5.09 14.77
C ARG A 55 -6.70 -6.55 15.14
N ASP A 56 -5.45 -6.99 15.08
CA ASP A 56 -5.05 -8.37 15.33
C ASP A 56 -4.03 -8.47 16.50
N PRO A 57 -4.42 -9.04 17.65
CA PRO A 57 -3.54 -9.16 18.82
C PRO A 57 -2.31 -10.06 18.61
N LEU A 58 -2.41 -11.09 17.78
CA LEU A 58 -1.30 -12.02 17.53
C LEU A 58 -0.24 -11.32 16.68
N PHE A 59 -0.67 -10.63 15.63
CA PHE A 59 0.22 -9.82 14.80
C PHE A 59 0.82 -8.64 15.58
N TYR A 60 0.04 -8.00 16.47
CA TYR A 60 0.58 -6.96 17.36
C TYR A 60 1.78 -7.47 18.17
N ALA A 61 1.66 -8.65 18.79
CA ALA A 61 2.75 -9.24 19.56
C ALA A 61 3.99 -9.50 18.69
N GLU A 62 3.79 -10.00 17.47
CA GLU A 62 4.90 -10.26 16.54
C GLU A 62 5.54 -8.97 16.03
N LEU A 63 4.75 -7.96 15.65
CA LEU A 63 5.28 -6.67 15.22
C LEU A 63 6.02 -5.96 16.36
N LYS A 64 5.55 -6.09 17.60
CA LYS A 64 6.23 -5.60 18.80
C LYS A 64 7.56 -6.31 19.03
N ARG A 65 7.62 -7.63 18.85
CA ARG A 65 8.87 -8.39 18.94
C ARG A 65 9.86 -7.95 17.86
N LEU A 66 9.43 -7.93 16.59
CA LEU A 66 10.26 -7.50 15.46
C LEU A 66 10.80 -6.08 15.64
N THR A 67 9.96 -5.14 16.07
CA THR A 67 10.37 -3.75 16.35
C THR A 67 11.14 -3.58 17.64
N GLY A 68 11.15 -4.55 18.55
CA GLY A 68 12.06 -4.54 19.71
C GLY A 68 13.48 -4.95 19.36
N ASP A 69 13.62 -5.81 18.35
CA ASP A 69 14.90 -6.41 17.93
C ASP A 69 15.69 -5.55 16.92
N MET A 70 15.05 -4.54 16.30
CA MET A 70 15.68 -3.67 15.29
C MET A 70 16.63 -2.62 15.90
N ASP A 71 17.68 -2.24 15.15
CA ASP A 71 18.49 -1.07 15.52
C ASP A 71 17.82 0.20 15.01
N HIS A 72 17.29 1.01 15.92
CA HIS A 72 16.54 2.22 15.57
C HIS A 72 17.42 3.45 15.29
N GLY A 73 18.73 3.35 15.53
CA GLY A 73 19.62 4.50 15.44
C GLY A 73 19.16 5.67 16.33
N SER A 74 19.41 6.90 15.86
CA SER A 74 19.07 8.15 16.58
C SER A 74 18.10 9.05 15.81
N ALA A 75 17.47 8.54 14.76
CA ALA A 75 16.56 9.32 13.93
C ALA A 75 15.25 9.65 14.66
N GLU A 76 14.65 10.80 14.35
CA GLU A 76 13.32 11.13 14.84
C GLU A 76 12.27 10.16 14.26
N PRO A 77 11.31 9.68 15.07
CA PRO A 77 10.26 8.78 14.60
C PRO A 77 9.40 9.44 13.52
N ILE A 78 9.27 8.79 12.36
CA ILE A 78 8.29 9.19 11.35
C ILE A 78 6.90 8.76 11.84
N ARG A 79 5.94 9.69 11.81
CA ARG A 79 4.54 9.40 12.09
C ARG A 79 3.88 8.84 10.83
N PHE A 80 3.21 7.70 10.99
CA PHE A 80 2.39 7.13 9.92
C PHE A 80 0.97 7.67 10.03
N ASN A 81 0.43 8.10 8.90
CA ASN A 81 -0.98 8.50 8.80
C ASN A 81 -1.85 7.27 8.51
N ASP A 82 -3.17 7.45 8.53
CA ASP A 82 -4.12 6.39 8.18
C ASP A 82 -3.74 5.78 6.82
N PRO A 83 -3.27 4.51 6.80
CA PRO A 83 -2.83 3.89 5.56
C PRO A 83 -4.04 3.65 4.67
N SER A 84 -3.82 3.72 3.36
CA SER A 84 -4.85 3.33 2.40
C SER A 84 -5.32 1.90 2.69
N PRO A 85 -6.64 1.63 2.74
CA PRO A 85 -7.18 0.27 2.95
C PRO A 85 -6.60 -0.76 1.96
N LEU A 86 -6.21 -0.30 0.77
CA LEU A 86 -5.56 -1.09 -0.27
C LEU A 86 -4.23 -1.73 0.17
N PHE A 87 -3.53 -1.16 1.15
CA PHE A 87 -2.29 -1.72 1.67
C PHE A 87 -2.51 -2.63 2.87
N ILE A 88 -3.68 -2.62 3.50
CA ILE A 88 -3.91 -3.43 4.70
C ILE A 88 -3.84 -4.91 4.30
N PRO A 89 -2.94 -5.70 4.92
CA PRO A 89 -2.86 -7.13 4.65
C PRO A 89 -4.23 -7.80 4.84
N PRO A 90 -4.59 -8.77 3.98
CA PRO A 90 -5.89 -9.44 4.07
C PRO A 90 -5.98 -10.43 5.23
N ASP A 91 -4.84 -10.86 5.77
CA ASP A 91 -4.74 -11.89 6.80
C ASP A 91 -3.40 -11.78 7.56
N THR A 92 -3.33 -12.51 8.68
CA THR A 92 -2.23 -12.43 9.64
C THR A 92 -0.93 -12.99 9.09
N ASP A 93 -0.97 -14.08 8.32
CA ASP A 93 0.26 -14.64 7.73
C ASP A 93 0.87 -13.68 6.71
N THR A 94 0.05 -13.03 5.87
CA THR A 94 0.52 -12.00 4.92
C THR A 94 1.12 -10.81 5.67
N ALA A 95 0.51 -10.40 6.78
CA ALA A 95 1.04 -9.33 7.62
C ALA A 95 2.40 -9.70 8.22
N VAL A 96 2.57 -10.93 8.73
CA VAL A 96 3.84 -11.44 9.28
C VAL A 96 4.93 -11.51 8.21
N GLU A 97 4.64 -12.09 7.05
CA GLU A 97 5.59 -12.18 5.93
C GLU A 97 6.06 -10.78 5.50
N ARG A 98 5.12 -9.86 5.33
CA ARG A 98 5.42 -8.48 4.93
C ARG A 98 6.19 -7.72 6.00
N ALA A 99 5.87 -7.91 7.28
CA ALA A 99 6.61 -7.30 8.39
C ALA A 99 8.04 -7.84 8.49
N GLY A 100 8.24 -9.14 8.36
CA GLY A 100 9.56 -9.77 8.35
C GLY A 100 10.40 -9.30 7.16
N TRP A 101 9.80 -9.22 5.97
CA TRP A 101 10.44 -8.64 4.79
C TRP A 101 10.87 -7.19 5.03
N LEU A 102 9.95 -6.35 5.52
CA LEU A 102 10.23 -4.93 5.76
C LEU A 102 11.35 -4.74 6.77
N ALA A 103 11.29 -5.46 7.90
CA ALA A 103 12.32 -5.40 8.94
C ALA A 103 13.70 -5.78 8.38
N ALA A 104 13.79 -6.90 7.64
CA ALA A 104 15.05 -7.32 7.02
C ALA A 104 15.62 -6.29 6.05
N ARG A 105 14.77 -5.59 5.28
CA ARG A 105 15.22 -4.55 4.34
C ARG A 105 15.60 -3.24 5.04
N LEU A 106 14.93 -2.89 6.14
CA LEU A 106 15.27 -1.72 6.95
C LEU A 106 16.64 -1.88 7.61
N GLU A 107 17.00 -3.09 8.06
CA GLU A 107 18.33 -3.39 8.62
C GLU A 107 19.47 -3.30 7.60
N GLU A 108 19.18 -3.55 6.32
CA GLU A 108 20.17 -3.34 5.24
C GLU A 108 20.43 -1.86 4.92
N ASN A 109 19.69 -0.93 5.55
CA ASN A 109 19.80 0.53 5.40
C ASN A 109 19.83 0.96 3.92
N ILE A 110 19.01 0.32 3.08
CA ILE A 110 19.01 0.59 1.65
C ILE A 110 18.26 1.88 1.27
N TRP A 111 17.35 2.33 2.13
CA TRP A 111 16.49 3.50 1.95
C TRP A 111 16.91 4.65 2.86
N ALA A 112 16.87 5.88 2.35
CA ALA A 112 17.36 7.06 3.06
C ALA A 112 16.61 7.34 4.38
N ASP A 113 15.32 7.01 4.43
CA ASP A 113 14.46 7.23 5.61
C ASP A 113 14.42 6.01 6.55
N GLY A 114 15.26 4.99 6.34
CA GLY A 114 15.18 3.69 7.01
C GLY A 114 15.16 3.79 8.54
N ASP A 115 16.06 4.56 9.14
CA ASP A 115 16.12 4.76 10.60
C ASP A 115 14.85 5.45 11.15
N GLY A 116 14.35 6.47 10.45
CA GLY A 116 13.11 7.16 10.82
C GLY A 116 11.88 6.25 10.73
N ILE A 117 11.86 5.34 9.76
CA ILE A 117 10.80 4.31 9.62
C ILE A 117 10.89 3.30 10.76
N LYS A 118 12.09 2.81 11.10
CA LYS A 118 12.32 1.89 12.24
C LYS A 118 11.85 2.53 13.55
N ALA A 119 12.23 3.78 13.80
CA ALA A 119 11.82 4.53 14.98
C ALA A 119 10.31 4.79 15.01
N GLY A 120 9.73 5.12 13.84
CA GLY A 120 8.29 5.26 13.65
C GLY A 120 7.54 3.98 13.99
N LEU A 121 7.98 2.82 13.46
CA LEU A 121 7.32 1.52 13.68
C LEU A 121 7.26 1.19 15.17
N ARG A 122 8.37 1.38 15.89
CA ARG A 122 8.43 1.18 17.34
C ARG A 122 7.49 2.13 18.09
N ALA A 123 7.47 3.41 17.72
CA ALA A 123 6.59 4.39 18.33
C ALA A 123 5.12 4.04 18.09
N GLY A 124 4.75 3.74 16.85
CA GLY A 124 3.38 3.36 16.48
C GLY A 124 2.87 2.13 17.25
N VAL A 125 3.68 1.09 17.37
CA VAL A 125 3.31 -0.12 18.16
C VAL A 125 3.15 0.19 19.65
N ARG A 126 3.97 1.10 20.20
CA ARG A 126 3.86 1.52 21.61
C ARG A 126 2.59 2.35 21.86
N ASP A 127 2.20 3.16 20.89
CA ASP A 127 1.07 4.09 20.98
C ASP A 127 -0.28 3.40 20.72
N LEU A 128 -0.28 2.18 20.17
CA LEU A 128 -1.48 1.33 20.11
C LEU A 128 -1.92 0.94 21.54
N GLU A 129 -3.19 1.18 21.86
CA GLU A 129 -3.80 0.58 23.05
C GLU A 129 -3.64 -0.94 22.95
N SER A 130 -3.02 -1.55 23.95
CA SER A 130 -2.83 -3.01 23.98
C SER A 130 -4.18 -3.67 23.75
N PRO A 131 -4.37 -4.46 22.67
CA PRO A 131 -5.58 -5.24 22.51
C PRO A 131 -5.71 -6.13 23.76
N ASP A 132 -6.85 -6.03 24.45
CA ASP A 132 -7.12 -6.72 25.72
C ASP A 132 -6.73 -8.21 25.59
N PRO A 133 -5.72 -8.71 26.34
CA PRO A 133 -5.16 -10.04 26.14
C PRO A 133 -6.13 -11.10 26.68
N ARG A 134 -7.22 -11.35 25.96
CA ARG A 134 -8.14 -12.45 26.27
C ARG A 134 -7.52 -13.75 25.76
N GLN A 135 -6.80 -14.40 26.66
CA GLN A 135 -6.30 -15.78 26.58
C GLN A 135 -5.27 -16.07 25.47
N LEU A 136 -4.01 -15.75 25.75
CA LEU A 136 -2.86 -16.40 25.12
C LEU A 136 -2.75 -17.85 25.63
N ILE A 137 -3.26 -18.82 24.86
CA ILE A 137 -2.84 -20.23 25.02
C ILE A 137 -1.43 -20.32 24.46
N VAL A 138 -0.46 -20.52 25.35
CA VAL A 138 0.95 -20.76 25.01
C VAL A 138 1.07 -22.12 24.33
N GLY A 139 0.94 -22.13 23.00
CA GLY A 139 1.50 -23.15 22.14
C GLY A 139 2.69 -22.54 21.43
N ILE A 140 3.90 -22.81 21.90
CA ILE A 140 5.14 -22.45 21.21
C ILE A 140 5.14 -23.23 19.88
N ALA A 141 4.61 -22.64 18.82
CA ALA A 141 4.89 -23.08 17.47
C ALA A 141 6.25 -22.49 17.11
N GLY A 142 7.28 -23.35 17.10
CA GLY A 142 8.64 -22.98 16.75
C GLY A 142 8.66 -22.17 15.45
N VAL A 143 9.29 -21.01 15.52
CA VAL A 143 9.56 -20.11 14.41
C VAL A 143 10.31 -20.90 13.34
N ALA A 144 9.61 -21.34 12.30
CA ALA A 144 10.24 -21.69 11.04
C ALA A 144 10.42 -20.37 10.29
N ILE A 145 11.64 -19.85 10.27
CA ILE A 145 12.10 -18.93 9.22
C ILE A 145 11.98 -19.74 7.92
N PRO A 146 11.08 -19.43 6.97
CA PRO A 146 10.98 -20.23 5.74
C PRO A 146 12.07 -19.83 4.76
N GLY A 147 13.32 -20.14 5.12
CA GLY A 147 14.35 -20.44 4.16
C GLY A 147 14.14 -21.87 3.66
N VAL A 148 13.43 -22.00 2.54
CA VAL A 148 13.46 -23.17 1.65
C VAL A 148 12.79 -24.47 2.16
N THR A 149 11.79 -24.94 1.39
CA THR A 149 11.23 -26.31 1.26
C THR A 149 10.38 -26.92 2.39
N LEU A 150 9.05 -26.94 2.19
CA LEU A 150 8.20 -28.16 2.07
C LEU A 150 6.70 -27.79 2.07
N GLY A 151 6.00 -28.07 0.94
CA GLY A 151 4.57 -28.36 0.92
C GLY A 151 3.55 -27.29 1.37
N LEU A 152 3.91 -26.00 1.46
CA LEU A 152 2.93 -24.94 1.74
C LEU A 152 1.89 -24.90 0.61
N ILE A 153 0.61 -24.98 0.97
CA ILE A 153 -0.50 -24.59 0.09
C ILE A 153 -0.21 -23.15 -0.33
N LYS A 154 0.41 -22.96 -1.50
CA LYS A 154 0.78 -21.63 -1.99
C LYS A 154 -0.50 -20.83 -2.15
N ARG A 155 -0.67 -19.78 -1.34
CA ARG A 155 -1.79 -18.86 -1.53
C ARG A 155 -1.67 -18.26 -2.92
N ARG A 156 -2.77 -18.32 -3.66
CA ARG A 156 -2.85 -17.75 -5.00
C ARG A 156 -2.84 -16.23 -4.88
N ARG A 157 -1.66 -15.63 -5.06
CA ARG A 157 -1.50 -14.18 -5.20
C ARG A 157 -1.94 -13.78 -6.60
N ARG A 158 -2.56 -12.60 -6.74
CA ARG A 158 -3.09 -12.10 -8.01
C ARG A 158 -2.52 -10.73 -8.31
N LEU A 159 -2.06 -10.55 -9.55
CA LEU A 159 -1.78 -9.23 -10.08
C LEU A 159 -3.10 -8.63 -10.55
N SER A 160 -3.45 -7.45 -10.05
CA SER A 160 -4.70 -6.78 -10.41
C SER A 160 -4.44 -5.79 -11.55
N VAL A 161 -5.27 -5.85 -12.59
CA VAL A 161 -5.15 -5.01 -13.77
C VAL A 161 -6.45 -4.28 -13.99
N ILE A 162 -6.40 -2.96 -14.04
CA ILE A 162 -7.54 -2.09 -14.26
C ILE A 162 -7.46 -1.57 -15.69
N LEU A 163 -8.52 -1.80 -16.46
CA LEU A 163 -8.65 -1.46 -17.86
C LEU A 163 -9.55 -0.24 -18.03
N ASP A 164 -9.12 0.68 -18.88
CA ASP A 164 -9.98 1.73 -19.43
C ASP A 164 -11.11 1.10 -20.27
N PRO A 165 -12.32 1.68 -20.30
CA PRO A 165 -13.46 1.10 -21.00
C PRO A 165 -13.24 0.87 -22.50
N ASP A 166 -12.47 1.71 -23.19
CA ASP A 166 -12.26 1.56 -24.62
C ASP A 166 -11.27 0.42 -24.90
N LEU A 167 -10.24 0.25 -24.06
CA LEU A 167 -9.37 -0.91 -24.15
C LEU A 167 -10.15 -2.20 -23.87
N ALA A 168 -10.98 -2.20 -22.83
CA ALA A 168 -11.78 -3.36 -22.44
C ALA A 168 -12.83 -3.77 -23.50
N ARG A 169 -13.38 -2.81 -24.25
CA ARG A 169 -14.45 -3.07 -25.24
C ARG A 169 -13.95 -3.26 -26.66
N ALA A 170 -12.97 -2.46 -27.10
CA ALA A 170 -12.61 -2.35 -28.50
C ALA A 170 -11.32 -3.10 -28.88
N ALA A 171 -10.50 -3.49 -27.90
CA ALA A 171 -9.24 -4.17 -28.20
C ALA A 171 -9.44 -5.69 -28.28
N PRO A 172 -8.80 -6.35 -29.26
CA PRO A 172 -8.69 -7.81 -29.28
C PRO A 172 -8.03 -8.35 -28.01
N ALA A 173 -8.38 -9.59 -27.62
CA ALA A 173 -7.85 -10.21 -26.40
C ALA A 173 -6.31 -10.27 -26.36
N TRP A 174 -5.66 -10.48 -27.50
CA TRP A 174 -4.19 -10.51 -27.58
C TRP A 174 -3.55 -9.15 -27.27
N ILE A 175 -4.20 -8.03 -27.61
CA ILE A 175 -3.73 -6.69 -27.22
C ILE A 175 -3.84 -6.54 -25.70
N ILE A 176 -4.97 -6.96 -25.10
CA ILE A 176 -5.16 -6.89 -23.65
C ILE A 176 -4.08 -7.72 -22.94
N ALA A 177 -3.78 -8.92 -23.44
CA ALA A 177 -2.71 -9.78 -22.92
C ALA A 177 -1.32 -9.12 -23.04
N GLU A 178 -0.99 -8.55 -24.20
CA GLU A 178 0.28 -7.86 -24.42
C GLU A 178 0.46 -6.66 -23.46
N LYS A 179 -0.58 -5.83 -23.32
CA LYS A 179 -0.55 -4.66 -22.43
C LYS A 179 -0.48 -5.06 -20.97
N THR A 180 -1.17 -6.13 -20.60
CA THR A 180 -1.09 -6.73 -19.27
C THR A 180 0.33 -7.20 -18.98
N ALA A 181 0.95 -7.96 -19.88
CA ALA A 181 2.32 -8.44 -19.72
C ALA A 181 3.32 -7.28 -19.55
N ARG A 182 3.17 -6.20 -20.34
CA ARG A 182 3.99 -4.99 -20.19
C ARG A 182 3.84 -4.35 -18.81
N ALA A 183 2.62 -4.22 -18.30
CA ALA A 183 2.40 -3.65 -16.97
C ALA A 183 2.92 -4.57 -15.85
N SER A 184 2.77 -5.89 -15.98
CA SER A 184 3.35 -6.84 -15.04
C SER A 184 4.88 -6.76 -14.98
N LEU A 185 5.54 -6.64 -16.14
CA LEU A 185 6.99 -6.39 -16.20
C LEU A 185 7.35 -5.05 -15.56
N GLY A 186 6.55 -4.01 -15.77
CA GLY A 186 6.75 -2.71 -15.13
C GLY A 186 6.68 -2.78 -13.60
N ILE A 187 5.72 -3.53 -13.04
CA ILE A 187 5.65 -3.79 -11.59
C ILE A 187 6.92 -4.49 -11.10
N LEU A 188 7.36 -5.53 -11.80
CA LEU A 188 8.59 -6.24 -11.43
C LEU A 188 9.81 -5.32 -11.48
N SER A 189 9.94 -4.49 -12.52
CA SER A 189 11.04 -3.52 -12.65
C SER A 189 11.05 -2.50 -11.52
N LEU A 190 9.88 -1.97 -11.14
CA LEU A 190 9.76 -1.03 -10.03
C LEU A 190 10.12 -1.69 -8.68
N SER A 191 9.65 -2.91 -8.43
CA SER A 191 9.98 -3.64 -7.21
C SER A 191 11.46 -4.03 -7.14
N LEU A 192 12.08 -4.40 -8.27
CA LEU A 192 13.52 -4.64 -8.35
C LEU A 192 14.33 -3.37 -8.05
N ALA A 193 13.91 -2.21 -8.57
CA ALA A 193 14.57 -0.94 -8.27
C ALA A 193 14.54 -0.64 -6.76
N LEU A 194 13.40 -0.89 -6.10
CA LEU A 194 13.21 -0.73 -4.65
C LEU A 194 14.23 -1.51 -3.81
N VAL A 195 14.71 -2.65 -4.32
CA VAL A 195 15.61 -3.58 -3.62
C VAL A 195 16.99 -3.67 -4.29
N ARG A 196 17.42 -2.61 -4.98
CA ARG A 196 18.73 -2.49 -5.64
C ARG A 196 19.03 -3.65 -6.61
N HIS A 197 18.01 -4.07 -7.34
CA HIS A 197 18.03 -5.12 -8.37
C HIS A 197 18.34 -6.53 -7.87
N ASP A 198 18.18 -6.80 -6.57
CA ASP A 198 18.26 -8.17 -6.05
C ASP A 198 16.88 -8.85 -6.05
N ILE A 199 16.64 -9.73 -7.02
CA ILE A 199 15.37 -10.43 -7.16
C ILE A 199 15.02 -11.30 -5.94
N LYS A 200 16.01 -11.74 -5.15
CA LYS A 200 15.76 -12.52 -3.94
C LYS A 200 15.21 -11.68 -2.79
N LYS A 201 15.20 -10.36 -2.94
CA LYS A 201 14.81 -9.39 -1.92
C LYS A 201 13.49 -8.70 -2.18
N ILE A 202 12.82 -8.97 -3.31
CA ILE A 202 11.51 -8.40 -3.63
C ILE A 202 10.45 -8.79 -2.59
N GLU A 203 9.35 -8.05 -2.56
CA GLU A 203 8.22 -8.29 -1.64
C GLU A 203 7.69 -9.73 -1.74
N PRO A 204 7.27 -10.33 -0.61
CA PRO A 204 6.87 -11.73 -0.57
C PRO A 204 5.70 -12.04 -1.50
N GLU A 205 4.69 -11.16 -1.56
CA GLU A 205 3.53 -11.36 -2.44
C GLU A 205 3.91 -11.31 -3.92
N LEU A 206 4.90 -10.48 -4.27
CA LEU A 206 5.41 -10.42 -5.64
C LEU A 206 6.27 -11.62 -5.96
N ALA A 207 7.11 -12.09 -5.03
CA ALA A 207 7.87 -13.31 -5.19
C ALA A 207 6.95 -14.52 -5.38
N ASP A 208 5.91 -14.65 -4.55
CA ASP A 208 4.92 -15.72 -4.64
C ASP A 208 4.19 -15.71 -5.98
N TRP A 209 3.75 -14.55 -6.45
CA TRP A 209 3.12 -14.42 -7.75
C TRP A 209 4.09 -14.74 -8.89
N PHE A 210 5.32 -14.24 -8.83
CA PHE A 210 6.31 -14.37 -9.90
C PHE A 210 6.84 -15.80 -10.06
N TYR A 211 7.15 -16.46 -8.94
CA TYR A 211 7.66 -17.84 -8.90
C TYR A 211 6.56 -18.90 -8.77
N GLY A 212 5.32 -18.51 -8.51
CA GLY A 212 4.16 -19.38 -8.39
C GLY A 212 3.24 -19.37 -9.62
N GLU A 213 1.97 -19.66 -9.35
CA GLU A 213 0.89 -19.56 -10.34
C GLU A 213 0.59 -18.08 -10.62
N LYS A 214 0.89 -17.63 -11.83
CA LYS A 214 0.72 -16.23 -12.25
C LYS A 214 -0.75 -15.93 -12.55
N GLU A 215 -1.57 -15.78 -11.52
CA GLU A 215 -2.96 -15.36 -11.69
C GLU A 215 -3.07 -13.85 -11.92
N ILE A 216 -3.95 -13.44 -12.83
CA ILE A 216 -4.22 -12.04 -13.15
C ILE A 216 -5.72 -11.79 -13.01
N ALA A 217 -6.10 -10.78 -12.22
CA ALA A 217 -7.48 -10.32 -12.11
C ALA A 217 -7.68 -9.09 -13.00
N LEU A 218 -8.60 -9.19 -13.96
CA LEU A 218 -8.92 -8.10 -14.89
C LEU A 218 -10.16 -7.37 -14.40
N TYR A 219 -10.02 -6.06 -14.22
CA TYR A 219 -11.09 -5.15 -13.86
C TYR A 219 -11.30 -4.11 -14.95
N ARG A 220 -12.54 -3.69 -15.13
CA ARG A 220 -12.90 -2.49 -15.91
C ARG A 220 -13.45 -1.44 -14.96
N THR A 221 -13.16 -0.18 -15.24
CA THR A 221 -13.85 0.95 -14.59
C THR A 221 -14.22 2.01 -15.59
N ASP A 222 -15.40 2.60 -15.44
CA ASP A 222 -15.80 3.79 -16.20
C ASP A 222 -15.17 5.08 -15.62
N ASN A 223 -14.51 4.99 -14.45
CA ASN A 223 -13.87 6.09 -13.73
C ASN A 223 -12.32 6.02 -13.83
N PHE A 224 -11.76 5.59 -14.96
CA PHE A 224 -10.33 5.27 -15.10
C PHE A 224 -9.38 6.41 -14.69
N GLY A 225 -9.65 7.63 -15.16
CA GLY A 225 -8.82 8.80 -14.79
C GLY A 225 -8.88 9.14 -13.30
N PHE A 226 -10.01 8.94 -12.64
CA PHE A 226 -10.13 9.11 -11.20
C PHE A 226 -9.30 8.06 -10.45
N VAL A 227 -9.37 6.80 -10.86
CA VAL A 227 -8.59 5.70 -10.26
C VAL A 227 -7.08 5.97 -10.38
N LYS A 228 -6.62 6.39 -11.57
CA LYS A 228 -5.22 6.77 -11.79
C LYS A 228 -4.78 7.88 -10.82
N ASN A 229 -5.54 8.97 -10.74
CA ASN A 229 -5.21 10.10 -9.86
C ASN A 229 -5.17 9.69 -8.37
N GLU A 230 -6.04 8.78 -7.94
CA GLU A 230 -6.02 8.27 -6.56
C GLU A 230 -4.80 7.39 -6.30
N LEU A 231 -4.44 6.51 -7.24
CA LEU A 231 -3.22 5.69 -7.15
C LEU A 231 -1.97 6.56 -7.01
N GLU A 232 -1.86 7.63 -7.80
CA GLU A 232 -0.74 8.59 -7.72
C GLU A 232 -0.62 9.26 -6.35
N LYS A 233 -1.74 9.53 -5.66
CA LYS A 233 -1.75 10.14 -4.32
C LYS A 233 -1.42 9.14 -3.20
N THR A 234 -1.87 7.89 -3.35
CA THR A 234 -1.73 6.86 -2.30
C THR A 234 -0.30 6.33 -2.14
N GLY A 235 0.61 6.65 -3.07
CA GLY A 235 1.96 6.12 -3.06
C GLY A 235 2.02 4.62 -3.41
N ILE A 236 0.92 4.05 -3.92
CA ILE A 236 0.89 2.69 -4.44
C ILE A 236 1.85 2.57 -5.62
N MET A 237 2.65 1.51 -5.62
CA MET A 237 3.42 1.14 -6.79
C MET A 237 2.47 0.56 -7.86
N PHE A 238 2.33 1.28 -8.97
CA PHE A 238 1.56 0.83 -10.12
C PHE A 238 2.33 1.05 -11.42
N SER A 239 1.98 0.28 -12.46
CA SER A 239 2.57 0.40 -13.80
C SER A 239 1.49 0.74 -14.82
N GLU A 240 1.83 1.57 -15.79
CA GLU A 240 0.91 2.00 -16.84
C GLU A 240 1.21 1.33 -18.17
N SER A 241 0.16 1.05 -18.95
CA SER A 241 0.29 0.70 -20.36
C SER A 241 -0.65 1.49 -21.24
N GLY A 242 -0.13 1.95 -22.38
CA GLY A 242 -0.86 2.79 -23.33
C GLY A 242 -1.57 2.01 -24.44
N TYR A 243 -2.73 2.49 -24.87
CA TYR A 243 -3.47 2.04 -26.05
C TYR A 243 -3.97 3.24 -26.84
N ARG A 244 -3.74 3.25 -28.17
CA ARG A 244 -4.09 4.36 -29.06
C ARG A 244 -3.61 5.74 -28.56
N GLY A 245 -2.38 5.82 -28.05
CA GLY A 245 -1.74 7.07 -27.65
C GLY A 245 -2.16 7.62 -26.27
N ARG A 246 -2.93 6.89 -25.47
CA ARG A 246 -3.29 7.28 -24.09
C ARG A 246 -3.07 6.12 -23.12
N THR A 247 -2.84 6.43 -21.84
CA THR A 247 -2.86 5.42 -20.77
C THR A 247 -4.23 4.75 -20.75
N ALA A 248 -4.25 3.42 -20.79
CA ALA A 248 -5.49 2.65 -20.88
C ALA A 248 -5.49 1.40 -19.99
N LEU A 249 -4.40 1.15 -19.26
CA LEU A 249 -4.24 0.03 -18.37
C LEU A 249 -3.37 0.43 -17.18
N LEU A 250 -3.79 0.05 -15.97
CA LEU A 250 -3.05 0.20 -14.72
C LEU A 250 -2.82 -1.19 -14.13
N GLY A 251 -1.58 -1.62 -13.99
CA GLY A 251 -1.19 -2.83 -13.27
C GLY A 251 -0.86 -2.48 -11.82
N LEU A 252 -1.37 -3.27 -10.88
CA LEU A 252 -1.14 -3.14 -9.44
C LEU A 252 -0.43 -4.38 -8.93
N GLY A 253 0.58 -4.20 -8.08
CA GLY A 253 1.31 -5.30 -7.47
C GLY A 253 0.42 -6.20 -6.60
N PRO A 254 0.80 -7.48 -6.42
CA PRO A 254 0.02 -8.44 -5.63
C PRO A 254 -0.02 -8.14 -4.13
N ALA A 255 0.80 -7.20 -3.65
CA ALA A 255 0.71 -6.67 -2.28
C ALA A 255 -0.54 -5.79 -2.07
N ILE A 256 -1.19 -5.33 -3.16
CA ILE A 256 -2.36 -4.45 -3.11
C ILE A 256 -3.65 -5.26 -3.00
N ASN A 257 -4.38 -5.04 -1.91
CA ASN A 257 -5.69 -5.64 -1.68
C ASN A 257 -6.78 -4.89 -2.45
N ILE A 258 -6.97 -5.26 -3.72
CA ILE A 258 -7.92 -4.61 -4.61
C ILE A 258 -9.39 -4.75 -4.18
N GLU A 259 -9.71 -5.72 -3.33
CA GLU A 259 -11.07 -5.93 -2.82
C GLU A 259 -11.47 -4.81 -1.83
N GLU A 260 -10.48 -4.14 -1.22
CA GLU A 260 -10.66 -2.95 -0.37
C GLU A 260 -10.67 -1.64 -1.18
N ALA A 261 -10.76 -1.73 -2.51
CA ALA A 261 -10.81 -0.54 -3.35
C ALA A 261 -12.03 0.35 -3.00
N PRO A 262 -11.86 1.68 -2.95
CA PRO A 262 -12.96 2.59 -2.68
C PRO A 262 -14.13 2.34 -3.64
N ARG A 263 -15.37 2.34 -3.13
CA ARG A 263 -16.58 2.14 -3.95
C ARG A 263 -16.66 3.10 -5.16
N GLY A 264 -16.08 4.29 -5.02
CA GLY A 264 -15.96 5.28 -6.10
C GLY A 264 -15.15 4.82 -7.31
N TRP A 265 -14.30 3.79 -7.17
CA TRP A 265 -13.55 3.20 -8.27
C TRP A 265 -14.44 2.43 -9.23
N LYS A 266 -15.64 1.99 -8.80
CA LYS A 266 -16.63 1.29 -9.64
C LYS A 266 -16.02 0.14 -10.46
N LEU A 267 -15.14 -0.65 -9.84
CA LEU A 267 -14.48 -1.77 -10.50
C LEU A 267 -15.50 -2.86 -10.84
N LYS A 268 -15.43 -3.37 -12.07
CA LYS A 268 -16.19 -4.52 -12.55
C LYS A 268 -15.22 -5.59 -13.01
N ARG A 269 -15.24 -6.75 -12.36
CA ARG A 269 -14.39 -7.88 -12.73
C ARG A 269 -14.81 -8.44 -14.09
N LEU A 270 -13.86 -8.67 -14.98
CA LEU A 270 -14.08 -9.17 -16.34
C LEU A 270 -13.82 -10.68 -16.48
N ASN A 271 -13.03 -11.25 -15.58
CA ASN A 271 -12.73 -12.68 -15.52
C ASN A 271 -13.19 -13.26 -14.17
N GLY A 272 -14.43 -13.73 -14.14
CA GLY A 272 -15.06 -14.45 -13.03
C GLY A 272 -15.90 -15.59 -13.59
#